data_AF-A0A8T4Z852-F1
#
_entry.id   AF-A0A8T4Z852-F1
#
_cell.length_a   1.000
_cell.length_b   1.000
_cell.length_c   1.000
_cell.angle_alpha   90.00
_cell.angle_beta   90.00
_cell.angle_gamma   90.00
#
_symmetry.space_group_name_H-M   'P 1'
#
loop_
_entity.id
_entity.type
_entity.pdbx_description
1 polymer ?
#
loop_
_entity_poly.entity_id
_entity_poly.type
_entity_poly.pdbx_seq_one_letter_code
_entity_poly.pdbx_strand_id
1 'polypeptide(L)'
;MNRKTKVGNVRIVVDLREATNEVVKILSNLGVKVVTQRLEVGDYQLSDRVIVERKTTRDFLHSIEDGRLFKQASDMVDHFDRPVLIIEGRLLYSLSSFKPNSIRGALSSLILDYGIPVLITIDASDTA
;
A
#
# COMPACT_ATOMS: atom_id res chain seq x y z
N MET A 1 11.03 0.56 -28.73
CA MET A 1 11.70 1.10 -27.54
C MET A 1 11.33 0.22 -26.35
N ASN A 2 12.03 -0.92 -26.19
CA ASN A 2 11.73 -1.93 -25.17
C ASN A 2 12.50 -1.60 -23.87
N ARG A 3 11.87 -0.86 -22.96
CA ARG A 3 12.37 -0.77 -21.58
C ARG A 3 11.90 -2.00 -20.80
N LYS A 4 12.51 -3.17 -21.07
CA LYS A 4 12.61 -4.19 -20.02
C LYS A 4 13.61 -3.63 -19.02
N THR A 5 13.12 -2.90 -18.00
CA THR A 5 13.90 -2.58 -16.81
C THR A 5 14.52 -3.89 -16.33
N LYS A 6 15.85 -4.00 -16.35
CA LYS A 6 16.56 -5.14 -15.77
C LYS A 6 16.18 -5.18 -14.28
N VAL A 7 15.27 -6.07 -13.91
CA VAL A 7 14.77 -6.22 -12.52
C VAL A 7 15.91 -6.57 -11.54
N GLY A 8 17.05 -7.05 -12.06
CA GLY A 8 18.19 -7.55 -11.28
C GLY A 8 18.87 -6.60 -10.28
N ASN A 9 18.47 -5.33 -10.17
CA ASN A 9 18.97 -4.40 -9.16
C ASN A 9 17.87 -3.76 -8.28
N VAL A 10 16.60 -4.15 -8.42
CA VAL A 10 15.53 -3.59 -7.58
C VAL A 10 15.56 -4.30 -6.23
N ARG A 11 15.75 -3.54 -5.15
CA ARG A 11 15.68 -4.03 -3.76
C ARG A 11 14.46 -3.39 -3.10
N ILE A 12 13.63 -4.22 -2.48
CA ILE A 12 12.49 -3.77 -1.67
C ILE A 12 12.67 -4.33 -0.26
N VAL A 13 12.41 -3.48 0.72
CA VAL A 13 12.35 -3.89 2.11
C VAL A 13 10.89 -4.11 2.49
N VAL A 14 10.58 -5.25 3.09
CA VAL A 14 9.21 -5.65 3.44
C VAL A 14 9.09 -5.85 4.95
N ASP A 15 7.99 -5.36 5.52
CA ASP A 15 7.69 -5.58 6.93
C ASP A 15 7.54 -7.08 7.24
N LEU A 16 8.09 -7.52 8.38
CA LEU A 16 8.01 -8.91 8.83
C LEU A 16 6.59 -9.47 8.89
N ARG A 17 5.57 -8.65 9.16
CA ARG A 17 4.15 -9.05 9.20
C ARG A 17 3.63 -9.43 7.81
N GLU A 18 4.21 -8.87 6.76
CA GLU A 18 3.80 -9.07 5.36
C GLU A 18 4.67 -10.10 4.61
N ALA A 19 5.68 -10.67 5.28
CA ALA A 19 6.69 -11.53 4.65
C ALA A 19 6.13 -12.77 3.94
N THR A 20 4.95 -13.25 4.34
CA THR A 20 4.30 -14.44 3.77
C THR A 20 3.21 -14.11 2.75
N ASN A 21 2.96 -12.82 2.49
CA ASN A 21 1.95 -12.35 1.57
C ASN A 21 2.29 -12.74 0.12
N GLU A 22 1.26 -12.92 -0.70
CA GLU A 22 1.41 -13.37 -2.09
C GLU A 22 2.19 -12.36 -2.94
N VAL A 23 2.04 -11.06 -2.66
CA VAL A 23 2.80 -9.97 -3.30
C VAL A 23 4.31 -10.21 -3.18
N VAL A 24 4.79 -10.61 -2.00
CA VAL A 24 6.21 -10.86 -1.74
C VAL A 24 6.75 -12.03 -2.57
N LYS A 25 5.95 -13.08 -2.73
CA LYS A 25 6.31 -14.23 -3.55
C LYS A 25 6.41 -13.84 -5.03
N ILE A 26 5.44 -13.07 -5.53
CA ILE A 26 5.42 -12.60 -6.91
C ILE A 26 6.61 -11.69 -7.19
N LEU A 27 6.89 -10.71 -6.32
CA LEU A 27 8.06 -9.83 -6.43
C LEU A 27 9.37 -10.64 -6.48
N SER A 28 9.51 -11.64 -5.61
CA SER A 28 10.68 -12.52 -5.60
C SER A 28 10.81 -13.33 -6.89
N ASN A 29 9.71 -13.85 -7.42
CA ASN A 29 9.67 -14.59 -8.70
C ASN A 29 10.00 -13.69 -9.90
N LEU A 30 9.70 -12.39 -9.83
CA LEU A 30 10.10 -11.39 -10.83
C LEU A 30 11.59 -11.04 -10.76
N GLY A 31 12.32 -11.52 -9.74
CA GLY A 31 13.75 -11.28 -9.54
C GLY A 31 14.06 -10.04 -8.71
N VAL A 32 13.08 -9.48 -8.00
CA VAL A 32 13.29 -8.38 -7.04
C VAL A 32 14.01 -8.93 -5.82
N LYS A 33 15.03 -8.22 -5.33
CA LYS A 33 15.69 -8.54 -4.06
C LYS A 33 14.83 -8.08 -2.90
N VAL A 34 13.99 -8.99 -2.38
CA VAL A 34 13.20 -8.74 -1.17
C VAL A 34 14.05 -8.94 0.08
N VAL A 35 14.04 -7.95 0.98
CA VAL A 35 14.68 -8.03 2.29
C VAL A 35 13.61 -7.83 3.35
N THR A 36 13.42 -8.81 4.22
CA THR A 36 12.44 -8.71 5.30
C THR A 36 13.05 -8.08 6.55
N GLN A 37 12.40 -7.06 7.11
CA GLN A 37 12.79 -6.45 8.38
C GLN A 37 11.56 -5.90 9.10
N ARG A 38 11.65 -5.59 10.40
CA ARG A 38 10.55 -4.91 11.09
C ARG A 38 10.54 -3.45 10.65
N LEU A 39 9.43 -2.98 10.08
CA LEU A 39 9.21 -1.58 9.79
C LEU A 39 8.35 -0.97 10.92
N GLU A 40 8.67 0.26 11.29
CA GLU A 40 7.84 1.01 12.24
C GLU A 40 6.56 1.51 11.59
N VAL A 41 6.64 1.85 10.30
CA VAL A 41 5.54 2.41 9.50
C VAL A 41 5.54 1.78 8.10
N GLY A 42 4.34 1.47 7.59
CA GLY A 42 4.13 0.90 6.26
C GLY A 42 4.53 -0.56 6.11
N ASP A 43 4.32 -1.08 4.91
CA ASP A 43 4.48 -2.50 4.59
C ASP A 43 5.66 -2.76 3.64
N TYR A 44 5.87 -1.88 2.65
CA TYR A 44 6.92 -2.01 1.64
C TYR A 44 7.70 -0.72 1.50
N GLN A 45 8.95 -0.71 1.94
CA GLN A 45 9.85 0.41 1.74
C GLN A 45 10.63 0.20 0.42
N LEU A 46 10.38 1.09 -0.55
CA LEU A 46 10.96 1.03 -1.89
C LEU A 46 12.28 1.81 -1.99
N SER A 47 12.48 2.78 -1.10
CA SER A 47 13.72 3.55 -0.94
C SER A 47 13.75 4.22 0.44
N ASP A 48 14.79 4.99 0.74
CA ASP A 48 14.86 5.87 1.91
C ASP A 48 13.72 6.91 1.96
N ARG A 49 13.11 7.24 0.81
CA ARG A 49 12.07 8.27 0.70
C ARG A 49 10.66 7.75 0.47
N VAL A 50 10.52 6.49 0.06
CA VAL A 50 9.25 5.93 -0.43
C VAL A 50 8.83 4.74 0.42
N ILE A 51 7.65 4.88 1.04
CA ILE A 51 6.97 3.83 1.78
C ILE A 51 5.61 3.54 1.12
N VAL A 52 5.23 2.26 1.12
CA VAL A 52 3.93 1.81 0.65
C VAL A 52 3.21 1.09 1.78
N GLU A 53 1.97 1.48 2.03
CA GLU A 53 1.00 0.70 2.82
C GLU A 53 0.09 -0.04 1.84
N ARG A 54 -0.07 -1.34 2.00
CA ARG A 54 -1.02 -2.16 1.24
C ARG A 54 -2.19 -2.53 2.14
N LYS A 55 -3.40 -2.18 1.73
CA LYS A 55 -4.62 -2.65 2.38
C LYS A 55 -5.47 -3.43 1.41
N THR A 56 -6.06 -4.54 1.86
CA THR A 56 -7.19 -5.08 1.10
C THR A 56 -8.35 -4.09 1.16
N THR A 57 -9.27 -4.16 0.20
CA THR A 57 -10.50 -3.35 0.22
C THR A 57 -11.22 -3.45 1.57
N ARG A 58 -11.27 -4.65 2.16
CA ARG A 58 -11.93 -4.88 3.46
C ARG A 58 -11.19 -4.20 4.60
N ASP A 59 -9.86 -4.33 4.66
CA ASP A 59 -9.04 -3.72 5.70
C ASP A 59 -9.07 -2.19 5.60
N PHE A 60 -9.08 -1.65 4.38
CA PHE A 60 -9.23 -0.22 4.14
C PHE A 60 -10.55 0.29 4.75
N LEU A 61 -11.66 -0.37 4.44
CA LEU A 61 -12.97 0.03 4.95
C LEU A 61 -13.05 -0.03 6.47
N HIS A 62 -12.59 -1.13 7.09
CA HIS A 62 -12.53 -1.21 8.56
C HIS A 62 -11.57 -0.20 9.19
N SER A 63 -10.47 0.16 8.51
CA SER A 63 -9.56 1.19 9.01
C SER A 63 -10.18 2.59 9.03
N ILE A 64 -11.19 2.86 8.19
CA ILE A 64 -12.00 4.08 8.25
C ILE A 64 -12.89 4.05 9.49
N GLU A 65 -13.60 2.95 9.73
CA GLU A 65 -14.50 2.78 10.88
C GLU A 65 -13.78 2.93 12.21
N ASP A 66 -12.61 2.29 12.34
CA ASP A 66 -11.81 2.31 13.57
C ASP A 66 -10.97 3.59 13.71
N GLY A 67 -11.00 4.51 12.74
CA GLY A 67 -10.19 5.73 12.69
C GLY A 67 -8.68 5.50 12.47
N ARG A 68 -8.23 4.25 12.39
CA ARG A 68 -6.82 3.87 12.23
C ARG A 68 -6.20 4.38 10.93
N LEU A 69 -7.00 4.53 9.87
CA LEU A 69 -6.52 4.97 8.56
C LEU A 69 -5.74 6.28 8.62
N PHE A 70 -6.29 7.28 9.32
CA PHE A 70 -5.71 8.63 9.38
C PHE A 70 -4.47 8.68 10.26
N LYS A 71 -4.42 7.87 11.31
CA LYS A 71 -3.20 7.72 12.11
C LYS A 71 -2.07 7.12 11.28
N GLN A 72 -2.33 6.04 10.56
CA GLN A 72 -1.34 5.45 9.66
C GLN A 72 -0.91 6.40 8.55
N ALA A 73 -1.83 7.22 8.03
CA ALA A 73 -1.51 8.26 7.05
C ALA A 73 -0.57 9.32 7.63
N SER A 74 -0.86 9.84 8.83
CA SER A 74 0.03 10.78 9.54
C SER A 74 1.40 10.17 9.78
N ASP A 75 1.44 8.96 10.35
CA ASP A 75 2.69 8.25 10.65
C ASP A 75 3.54 8.09 9.37
N MET A 76 2.93 7.76 8.23
CA MET A 76 3.64 7.67 6.94
C MET A 76 4.21 9.01 6.46
N VAL A 77 3.44 10.09 6.54
CA VAL A 77 3.87 11.43 6.11
C VAL A 77 4.97 11.99 7.02
N ASP A 78 4.91 11.68 8.32
CA ASP A 78 5.89 12.15 9.29
C ASP A 78 7.27 11.49 9.12
N HIS A 79 7.32 10.26 8.57
CA HIS A 79 8.54 9.47 8.46
C HIS A 79 9.10 9.37 7.03
N PHE A 80 8.30 9.62 6.00
CA PHE A 80 8.69 9.47 4.60
C PHE A 80 8.21 10.61 3.73
N ASP A 81 9.09 11.09 2.84
CA ASP A 81 8.77 12.16 1.88
C ASP A 81 7.68 11.77 0.86
N ARG A 82 7.57 10.47 0.54
CA ARG A 82 6.76 9.97 -0.58
C ARG A 82 5.99 8.70 -0.18
N PRO A 83 5.02 8.81 0.73
CA PRO A 83 4.13 7.70 1.07
C PRO A 83 3.15 7.40 -0.06
N VAL A 84 2.76 6.13 -0.19
CA VAL A 84 1.75 5.66 -1.16
C VAL A 84 0.83 4.65 -0.48
N LEU A 85 -0.47 4.75 -0.74
CA LEU A 85 -1.43 3.72 -0.33
C LEU A 85 -1.85 2.88 -1.54
N ILE A 86 -1.78 1.56 -1.40
CA ILE A 86 -2.37 0.61 -2.36
C ILE A 86 -3.61 -0.02 -1.72
N ILE A 87 -4.74 0.09 -2.39
CA ILE A 87 -5.98 -0.59 -2.05
C ILE A 87 -6.18 -1.77 -3.00
N GLU A 88 -6.01 -2.99 -2.50
CA GLU A 88 -6.13 -4.21 -3.30
C GLU A 88 -7.55 -4.80 -3.24
N GLY A 89 -8.18 -4.95 -4.40
CA GLY A 89 -9.47 -5.60 -4.59
C GLY A 89 -10.44 -4.83 -5.49
N ARG A 90 -11.44 -5.54 -6.04
CA ARG A 90 -12.35 -5.02 -7.09
C ARG A 90 -13.62 -4.33 -6.58
N LEU A 91 -13.82 -4.28 -5.26
CA LEU A 91 -15.16 -4.16 -4.64
C LEU A 91 -15.28 -3.02 -3.62
N LEU A 92 -14.61 -1.88 -3.87
CA LEU A 92 -14.54 -0.78 -2.91
C LEU A 92 -15.91 -0.25 -2.48
N TYR A 93 -16.87 -0.17 -3.42
CA TYR A 93 -18.20 0.39 -3.17
C TYR A 93 -19.32 -0.66 -3.03
N SER A 94 -19.02 -1.95 -3.16
CA SER A 94 -20.05 -2.99 -3.20
C SER A 94 -20.33 -3.64 -1.84
N LEU A 95 -19.59 -3.27 -0.80
CA LEU A 95 -19.82 -3.76 0.55
C LEU A 95 -20.92 -2.91 1.21
N SER A 96 -22.11 -3.52 1.33
CA SER A 96 -23.36 -2.88 1.76
C SER A 96 -23.32 -2.25 3.15
N SER A 97 -22.36 -2.64 3.99
CA SER A 97 -22.18 -2.09 5.34
C SER A 97 -21.58 -0.67 5.35
N PHE A 98 -20.98 -0.21 4.24
CA PHE A 98 -20.28 1.07 4.20
C PHE A 98 -21.02 2.13 3.38
N LYS A 99 -21.14 3.33 3.96
CA LYS A 99 -21.73 4.48 3.25
C LYS A 99 -20.73 4.98 2.18
N PRO A 100 -21.13 5.11 0.90
CA PRO A 100 -20.23 5.56 -0.17
C PRO A 100 -19.53 6.89 0.11
N ASN A 101 -20.18 7.81 0.83
CA ASN A 101 -19.60 9.11 1.17
C ASN A 101 -18.47 8.99 2.21
N SER A 102 -18.50 8.00 3.12
CA SER A 102 -17.40 7.76 4.05
C SER A 102 -16.13 7.35 3.30
N ILE A 103 -16.29 6.50 2.29
CA ILE A 103 -15.19 6.06 1.40
C ILE A 103 -14.64 7.25 0.62
N ARG A 104 -15.51 8.02 -0.03
CA ARG A 104 -15.11 9.21 -0.81
C ARG A 104 -14.40 10.23 0.06
N GLY A 105 -14.93 10.52 1.25
CA GLY A 105 -14.32 11.44 2.20
C GLY A 105 -12.93 10.99 2.66
N ALA A 106 -12.78 9.70 2.98
CA ALA A 106 -11.48 9.13 3.34
C ALA A 106 -10.46 9.24 2.19
N LEU A 107 -10.85 8.88 0.96
CA LEU A 107 -9.99 9.00 -0.21
C LEU A 107 -9.63 10.46 -0.51
N SER A 108 -10.60 11.38 -0.45
CA SER A 108 -10.36 12.81 -0.65
C SER A 108 -9.38 13.35 0.38
N SER A 109 -9.53 12.97 1.66
CA SER A 109 -8.62 13.42 2.71
C SER A 109 -7.20 12.87 2.52
N LEU A 110 -7.06 11.56 2.23
CA LEU A 110 -5.76 10.97 1.94
C LEU A 110 -5.03 11.70 0.81
N ILE A 111 -5.74 12.02 -0.28
CA ILE A 111 -5.15 12.63 -1.47
C ILE A 111 -4.90 14.13 -1.30
N LEU A 112 -5.86 14.87 -0.73
CA LEU A 112 -5.83 16.34 -0.71
C LEU A 112 -5.20 16.89 0.58
N ASP A 113 -5.49 16.28 1.72
CA ASP A 113 -5.03 16.78 3.02
C ASP A 113 -3.66 16.18 3.39
N TYR A 114 -3.51 14.86 3.26
CA TYR A 114 -2.24 14.17 3.57
C TYR A 114 -1.28 14.12 2.38
N GLY A 115 -1.75 14.42 1.16
CA GLY A 115 -0.92 14.37 -0.05
C GLY A 115 -0.47 12.95 -0.43
N ILE A 116 -1.16 11.90 0.05
CA ILE A 116 -0.83 10.50 -0.20
C ILE A 116 -1.51 10.05 -1.50
N PRO A 117 -0.76 9.67 -2.54
CA PRO A 117 -1.33 9.01 -3.71
C PRO A 117 -1.96 7.67 -3.35
N VAL A 118 -3.14 7.40 -3.90
CA VAL A 118 -3.85 6.14 -3.72
C VAL A 118 -3.92 5.40 -5.06
N LEU A 119 -3.42 4.17 -5.08
CA LEU A 119 -3.55 3.25 -6.20
C LEU A 119 -4.55 2.15 -5.85
N ILE A 120 -5.36 1.73 -6.83
CA ILE A 120 -6.29 0.62 -6.67
C ILE A 120 -5.81 -0.50 -7.57
N THR A 121 -5.58 -1.67 -7.00
CA THR A 121 -5.14 -2.87 -7.70
C THR A 121 -6.20 -3.97 -7.61
N ILE A 122 -6.19 -4.91 -8.53
CA ILE A 122 -7.20 -5.97 -8.58
C ILE A 122 -6.89 -7.16 -7.67
N ASP A 123 -5.60 -7.49 -7.50
CA ASP A 123 -5.08 -8.63 -6.76
C ASP A 123 -3.56 -8.45 -6.50
N ALA A 124 -2.95 -9.44 -5.83
CA ALA A 124 -1.54 -9.42 -5.49
C ALA A 124 -0.60 -9.35 -6.70
N SER A 125 -1.01 -9.86 -7.87
CA SER A 125 -0.20 -9.79 -9.09
C SER A 125 -0.23 -8.41 -9.73
N ASP A 126 -1.30 -7.65 -9.56
CA ASP A 126 -1.39 -6.26 -10.00
C ASP A 126 -0.72 -5.30 -9.00
N THR A 127 -0.66 -5.69 -7.73
CA THR A 127 0.14 -4.98 -6.70
C THR A 127 1.65 -5.15 -6.89
N ALA A 128 2.13 -6.33 -7.32
CA ALA A 128 3.54 -6.69 -7.44
C ALA A 128 4.20 -6.22 -8.75
#